data_AF-A0A932A354-F1
#
_entry.id   AF-A0A932A354-F1
#
_cell.length_a   1.000
_cell.length_b   1.000
_cell.length_c   1.000
_cell.angle_alpha   90.00
_cell.angle_beta   90.00
_cell.angle_gamma   90.00
#
_symmetry.space_group_name_H-M   'P 1'
#
loop_
_entity.id
_entity.type
_entity.pdbx_description
1 polymer ?
#
loop_
_entity_poly.entity_id
_entity_poly.type
_entity_poly.pdbx_seq_one_letter_code
_entity_poly.pdbx_strand_id
1 'polypeptide(L)'
;MPIEETTFSEEHLTSPSWKEWGKENKIFLVTIGGLMALSLVLLFQSTSPKSKDIPKPQLQPIVHPQKPLKVIPKIIPPRGPLEIAQHLYQESKIEEALRLLLHTAQTHQEETIREEASELAKRYHGIQTQKTQLQKLYLQGYVLWNTYPKEACQEWAKALMISLKEDPYYQKAQKRWNGDCKNY
;
A
#
# COMPACT_ATOMS: atom_id res chain seq x y z
N MET A 1 -50.21 12.08 25.78
CA MET A 1 -49.14 11.06 25.89
C MET A 1 -47.92 11.75 26.45
N PRO A 2 -47.49 11.44 27.69
CA PRO A 2 -46.26 11.97 28.24
C PRO A 2 -45.06 11.19 27.67
N ILE A 3 -43.96 11.91 27.42
CA ILE A 3 -42.68 11.38 26.95
C ILE A 3 -41.91 10.91 28.18
N GLU A 4 -41.62 9.61 28.28
CA GLU A 4 -40.69 9.06 29.28
C GLU A 4 -39.26 9.44 28.89
N GLU A 5 -38.62 10.29 29.69
CA GLU A 5 -37.18 10.52 29.64
C GLU A 5 -36.48 9.36 30.37
N THR A 6 -35.88 8.45 29.61
CA THR A 6 -34.98 7.43 30.15
C THR A 6 -33.63 8.08 30.47
N THR A 7 -33.44 8.40 31.75
CA THR A 7 -32.14 8.76 32.31
C THR A 7 -31.24 7.52 32.32
N PHE A 8 -30.22 7.52 31.46
CA PHE A 8 -29.19 6.50 31.41
C PHE A 8 -28.32 6.63 32.67
N SER A 9 -28.42 5.66 33.58
CA SER A 9 -27.65 5.64 34.84
C SER A 9 -26.18 5.37 34.56
N GLU A 10 -25.34 6.33 34.95
CA GLU A 10 -23.89 6.40 34.78
C GLU A 10 -23.14 5.56 35.84
N GLU A 11 -23.54 4.31 36.07
CA GLU A 11 -23.05 3.49 37.20
C GLU A 11 -22.10 2.34 36.82
N HIS A 12 -21.65 2.24 35.55
CA HIS A 12 -20.79 1.14 35.10
C HIS A 12 -19.51 1.57 34.34
N LEU A 13 -18.92 2.71 34.71
CA LEU A 13 -17.62 3.17 34.16
C LEU A 13 -16.46 3.09 35.16
N THR A 14 -16.42 2.09 36.03
CA THR A 14 -15.20 1.74 36.75
C THR A 14 -14.39 0.73 35.94
N SER A 15 -13.34 1.20 35.28
CA SER A 15 -12.38 0.34 34.60
C SER A 15 -11.71 -0.61 35.60
N PRO A 16 -11.56 -1.91 35.27
CA PRO A 16 -10.96 -2.88 36.17
C PRO A 16 -9.50 -2.50 36.45
N SER A 17 -9.06 -2.70 37.69
CA SER A 17 -7.68 -2.41 38.07
C SER A 17 -6.72 -3.29 37.28
N TRP A 18 -5.53 -2.80 36.94
CA TRP A 18 -4.50 -3.57 36.19
C TRP A 18 -4.19 -4.94 36.81
N LYS A 19 -4.35 -5.07 38.13
CA LYS A 19 -4.17 -6.33 38.85
C LYS A 19 -5.30 -7.33 38.60
N GLU A 20 -6.55 -6.88 38.48
CA GLU A 20 -7.70 -7.73 38.15
C GLU A 20 -7.66 -8.14 36.69
N TRP A 21 -7.38 -7.18 35.80
CA TRP A 21 -7.22 -7.46 34.38
C TRP A 21 -6.15 -8.53 34.12
N GLY A 22 -4.99 -8.43 34.79
CA GLY A 22 -3.92 -9.42 34.68
C GLY A 22 -4.26 -10.79 35.26
N LYS A 23 -5.16 -10.87 36.26
CA LYS A 23 -5.65 -12.14 36.81
C LYS A 23 -6.63 -12.84 35.85
N GLU A 24 -7.47 -12.08 35.15
CA GLU A 24 -8.42 -12.61 34.17
C GLU A 24 -7.71 -13.03 32.87
N ASN A 25 -6.66 -12.30 32.48
CA ASN A 25 -5.96 -12.50 31.21
C ASN A 25 -4.64 -13.27 31.36
N LYS A 26 -4.52 -14.18 32.33
CA LYS A 26 -3.29 -14.98 32.56
C LYS A 26 -2.84 -15.74 31.32
N ILE A 27 -3.78 -16.32 30.56
CA ILE A 27 -3.48 -17.07 29.33
C ILE A 27 -2.86 -16.16 28.27
N PHE A 28 -3.35 -14.92 28.15
CA PHE A 28 -2.81 -13.92 27.23
C PHE A 28 -1.37 -13.55 27.60
N LEU A 29 -1.09 -13.32 28.90
CA LEU A 29 0.26 -13.02 29.39
C LEU A 29 1.23 -14.19 29.16
N VAL A 30 0.79 -15.43 29.38
CA VAL A 30 1.59 -16.63 29.11
C VAL A 30 1.87 -16.79 27.62
N THR A 31 0.88 -16.53 26.76
CA THR A 31 1.02 -16.60 25.30
C THR A 31 2.02 -15.56 24.79
N ILE A 32 1.93 -14.31 25.25
CA ILE A 32 2.90 -13.26 24.90
C ILE A 32 4.30 -13.62 25.39
N GLY A 33 4.43 -14.09 26.63
CA GLY A 33 5.72 -14.54 27.18
C GLY A 33 6.33 -15.68 26.35
N GLY A 34 5.52 -16.66 25.94
CA GLY A 34 5.93 -17.76 25.07
C GLY A 34 6.38 -17.30 23.70
N LEU A 35 5.64 -16.39 23.05
CA LEU A 35 6.01 -15.83 21.75
C LEU A 35 7.30 -15.01 21.81
N MET A 36 7.52 -14.25 22.89
CA MET A 36 8.75 -13.50 23.12
C MET A 36 9.96 -14.41 23.38
N ALA A 37 9.77 -15.53 24.08
CA ALA A 37 10.83 -16.52 24.25
C ALA A 37 11.17 -17.23 22.93
N LEU A 38 10.15 -17.57 22.13
CA LEU A 38 10.32 -18.22 20.84
C LEU A 38 11.04 -17.31 19.82
N SER A 39 10.72 -16.02 19.80
CA SER A 39 11.40 -15.04 18.95
C SER A 39 12.87 -14.87 19.35
N LEU A 40 13.18 -14.89 20.65
CA LEU A 40 14.56 -14.89 21.14
C LEU A 40 15.33 -16.14 20.68
N VAL A 41 14.73 -17.33 20.75
CA VAL A 41 15.36 -18.58 20.28
C VAL A 41 15.64 -18.53 18.77
N LEU A 42 14.71 -18.01 17.97
CA LEU A 42 14.90 -17.85 16.53
C LEU A 42 16.01 -16.85 16.18
N LEU A 43 16.17 -15.78 16.99
CA LEU A 43 17.28 -14.84 16.83
C LEU A 43 18.64 -15.45 17.20
N PHE A 44 18.69 -16.36 18.18
CA PHE A 44 19.93 -17.09 18.51
C PHE A 44 20.28 -18.19 17.50
N GLN A 45 19.28 -18.79 16.82
CA GLN A 45 19.53 -19.77 15.75
C GLN A 45 19.97 -19.13 14.42
N SER A 46 19.71 -17.84 14.19
CA SER A 46 20.09 -17.15 12.95
C SER A 46 21.54 -16.64 12.93
N THR A 47 22.25 -16.69 14.06
CA THR A 47 23.65 -16.25 14.18
C THR A 47 24.64 -17.41 14.27
N SER A 48 24.77 -18.21 13.20
CA SER A 48 26.08 -18.75 12.82
C SER A 48 26.10 -19.25 11.36
N PRO A 49 27.10 -18.84 10.56
CA PRO A 49 27.10 -19.06 9.11
C PRO A 49 27.73 -20.40 8.76
N LYS A 50 27.07 -21.18 7.90
CA LYS A 50 27.77 -22.18 7.08
C LYS A 50 27.28 -22.08 5.65
N SER A 51 28.16 -21.46 4.85
CA SER A 51 28.26 -21.65 3.40
C SER A 51 28.15 -23.13 3.04
N LYS A 52 27.18 -23.46 2.19
CA LYS A 52 27.24 -24.59 1.26
C LYS A 52 26.52 -24.21 -0.03
N ASP A 53 27.26 -24.39 -1.12
CA ASP A 53 26.92 -24.14 -2.51
C ASP A 53 25.57 -24.72 -2.97
N ILE A 54 24.76 -23.89 -3.62
CA ILE A 54 23.64 -24.26 -4.50
C ILE A 54 23.65 -23.28 -5.69
N PRO A 55 23.35 -23.74 -6.93
CA PRO A 55 23.87 -23.16 -8.16
C PRO A 55 23.29 -21.79 -8.53
N LYS A 56 24.18 -20.95 -9.05
CA LYS A 56 23.94 -19.66 -9.71
C LYS A 56 22.86 -19.79 -10.81
N PRO A 57 21.74 -19.05 -10.76
CA PRO A 57 20.87 -18.92 -11.91
C PRO A 57 21.67 -18.30 -13.07
N GLN A 58 21.69 -18.97 -14.22
CA GLN A 58 22.28 -18.42 -15.43
C GLN A 58 21.57 -17.12 -15.79
N LEU A 59 22.26 -16.00 -15.58
CA LEU A 59 21.96 -14.73 -16.20
C LEU A 59 22.06 -14.92 -17.72
N GLN A 60 20.94 -14.86 -18.41
CA GLN A 60 20.95 -14.63 -19.85
C GLN A 60 21.66 -13.29 -20.10
N PRO A 61 22.55 -13.18 -21.11
CA PRO A 61 23.18 -11.93 -21.43
C PRO A 61 22.11 -10.94 -21.84
N ILE A 62 21.93 -9.93 -21.01
CA ILE A 62 21.16 -8.74 -21.35
C ILE A 62 21.89 -8.07 -22.53
N VAL A 63 21.42 -8.32 -23.75
CA VAL A 63 21.82 -7.52 -24.92
C VAL A 63 21.08 -6.19 -24.79
N HIS A 64 21.67 -5.25 -24.05
CA HIS A 64 21.36 -3.84 -24.21
C HIS A 64 22.00 -3.39 -25.53
N PRO A 65 21.24 -2.90 -26.53
CA PRO A 65 21.84 -2.06 -27.55
C PRO A 65 22.28 -0.76 -26.86
N GLN A 66 23.54 -0.71 -26.43
CA GLN A 66 24.20 0.53 -26.05
C GLN A 66 24.33 1.40 -27.30
N LYS A 67 23.38 2.32 -27.50
CA LYS A 67 23.66 3.53 -28.28
C LYS A 67 24.65 4.37 -27.47
N PRO A 68 25.70 4.93 -28.09
CA PRO A 68 26.71 5.71 -27.39
C PRO A 68 26.07 6.94 -26.74
N LEU A 69 26.28 7.09 -25.42
CA LEU A 69 26.00 8.33 -24.71
C LEU A 69 26.84 9.45 -25.34
N LYS A 70 26.21 10.30 -26.15
CA LYS A 70 26.65 11.68 -26.26
C LYS A 70 26.38 12.32 -24.92
N VAL A 71 27.44 12.61 -24.16
CA VAL A 71 27.38 13.51 -23.01
C VAL A 71 27.05 14.89 -23.57
N ILE A 72 25.77 15.23 -23.59
CA ILE A 72 25.30 16.58 -23.85
C ILE A 72 25.41 17.31 -22.50
N PRO A 73 26.03 18.49 -22.43
CA PRO A 73 26.06 19.28 -21.21
C PRO A 73 24.64 19.50 -20.71
N LYS A 74 24.46 19.23 -19.42
CA LYS A 74 23.21 19.27 -18.66
C LYS A 74 22.70 20.71 -18.58
N ILE A 75 22.21 21.26 -19.68
CA ILE A 75 21.39 22.47 -19.69
C ILE A 75 19.95 21.96 -19.52
N ILE A 76 19.54 21.82 -18.26
CA ILE A 76 18.13 21.59 -17.94
C ILE A 76 17.45 22.94 -18.23
N PRO A 77 16.54 23.05 -19.22
CA PRO A 77 15.76 24.27 -19.39
C PRO A 77 14.96 24.53 -18.11
N PRO A 78 14.54 25.78 -17.82
CA PRO A 78 13.71 26.05 -16.65
C PRO A 78 12.44 25.20 -16.74
N ARG A 79 12.38 24.09 -15.98
CA ARG A 79 11.19 23.25 -15.94
C ARG A 79 10.15 24.02 -15.15
N GLY A 80 9.05 24.40 -15.80
CA GLY A 80 7.91 25.01 -15.13
C GLY A 80 7.39 24.08 -14.01
N PRO A 81 6.63 24.61 -13.05
CA PRO A 81 6.12 23.81 -11.92
C PRO A 81 5.33 22.56 -12.37
N LEU A 82 4.61 22.66 -13.50
CA LEU A 82 3.85 21.55 -14.09
C LEU A 82 4.78 20.43 -14.59
N GLU A 83 5.87 20.77 -15.26
CA GLU A 83 6.83 19.81 -15.81
C GLU A 83 7.62 19.12 -14.70
N ILE A 84 7.95 19.85 -13.63
CA ILE A 84 8.53 19.27 -12.41
C ILE A 84 7.56 18.27 -11.79
N ALA A 85 6.28 18.63 -11.64
CA ALA A 85 5.28 17.74 -11.09
C ALA A 85 5.08 16.47 -11.92
N GLN A 86 5.06 16.59 -13.25
CA GLN A 86 4.98 15.44 -14.16
C GLN A 86 6.20 14.52 -14.01
N HIS A 87 7.39 15.10 -13.89
CA HIS A 87 8.61 14.34 -13.66
C HIS A 87 8.60 13.61 -12.31
N LEU A 88 8.18 14.30 -11.24
CA LEU A 88 8.02 13.69 -9.91
C LEU A 88 7.02 12.51 -9.95
N TYR A 89 5.94 12.67 -10.70
CA TYR A 89 4.97 11.59 -10.90
C TYR A 89 5.58 10.38 -11.63
N GLN A 90 6.37 10.61 -12.69
CA GLN A 90 7.11 9.55 -13.39
C GLN A 90 8.11 8.84 -12.48
N GLU A 91 8.75 9.56 -11.56
CA GLU A 91 9.63 9.01 -10.53
C GLU A 91 8.87 8.31 -9.38
N SER A 92 7.55 8.16 -9.49
CA SER A 92 6.68 7.59 -8.44
C SER A 92 6.63 8.39 -7.13
N LYS A 93 7.08 9.66 -7.13
CA LYS A 93 6.97 10.60 -6.01
C LYS A 93 5.64 11.35 -6.07
N ILE A 94 4.54 10.60 -6.03
CA ILE A 94 3.18 11.12 -6.28
C ILE A 94 2.77 12.18 -5.26
N GLU A 95 3.14 12.01 -3.99
CA GLU A 95 2.82 12.99 -2.94
C GLU A 95 3.52 14.34 -3.17
N GLU A 96 4.79 14.32 -3.58
CA GLU A 96 5.55 15.53 -3.91
C GLU A 96 4.97 16.22 -5.14
N ALA A 97 4.62 15.44 -6.17
CA ALA A 97 3.95 15.94 -7.37
C ALA A 97 2.61 16.61 -7.04
N LEU A 98 1.77 15.95 -6.23
CA LEU A 98 0.48 16.50 -5.81
C LEU A 98 0.64 17.77 -4.98
N ARG A 99 1.58 17.80 -4.03
CA ARG A 99 1.86 18.98 -3.21
C ARG A 99 2.27 20.16 -4.09
N LEU A 100 3.15 19.92 -5.07
CA LEU A 100 3.60 20.96 -6.00
C LEU A 100 2.46 21.49 -6.88
N LEU A 101 1.62 20.60 -7.42
CA LEU A 101 0.47 21.00 -8.25
C LEU A 101 -0.57 21.78 -7.44
N LEU A 102 -0.89 21.33 -6.24
CA LEU A 102 -1.83 22.04 -5.36
C LEU A 102 -1.30 23.42 -4.97
N HIS A 103 0.00 23.53 -4.67
CA HIS A 103 0.62 24.81 -4.40
C HIS A 103 0.55 25.73 -5.63
N THR A 104 0.92 25.21 -6.81
CA THR A 104 0.89 25.96 -8.08
C THR A 104 -0.52 26.43 -8.42
N ALA A 105 -1.54 25.59 -8.21
CA ALA A 105 -2.94 25.94 -8.43
C ALA A 105 -3.44 27.09 -7.53
N GLN A 106 -2.79 27.30 -6.38
CA GLN A 106 -3.16 28.34 -5.41
C GLN A 106 -2.36 29.63 -5.57
N THR A 107 -1.07 29.55 -5.94
CA THR A 107 -0.15 30.68 -5.83
C THR A 107 0.33 31.25 -7.16
N HIS A 108 0.13 30.55 -8.28
CA HIS A 108 0.62 31.00 -9.58
C HIS A 108 -0.17 32.20 -10.10
N GLN A 109 0.49 33.18 -10.73
CA GLN A 109 -0.17 34.41 -11.18
C GLN A 109 -1.03 34.19 -12.44
N GLU A 110 -0.59 33.28 -13.31
CA GLU A 110 -1.31 32.93 -14.54
C GLU A 110 -2.45 31.95 -14.26
N GLU A 111 -3.68 32.34 -14.63
CA GLU A 111 -4.90 31.53 -14.42
C GLU A 111 -4.85 30.21 -15.19
N THR A 112 -4.31 30.21 -16.41
CA THR A 112 -4.15 29.00 -17.25
C THR A 112 -3.31 27.93 -16.53
N ILE A 113 -2.19 28.34 -15.94
CA ILE A 113 -1.32 27.44 -15.18
C ILE A 113 -2.00 26.95 -13.90
N ARG A 114 -2.82 27.79 -13.24
CA ARG A 114 -3.59 27.38 -12.07
C ARG A 114 -4.65 26.33 -12.41
N GLU A 115 -5.38 26.53 -13.50
CA GLU A 115 -6.38 25.59 -14.00
C GLU A 115 -5.74 24.25 -14.40
N GLU A 116 -4.65 24.29 -15.18
CA GLU A 116 -3.91 23.09 -15.57
C GLU A 116 -3.35 22.34 -14.36
N ALA A 117 -2.79 23.04 -13.38
CA ALA A 117 -2.29 22.44 -12.14
C ALA A 117 -3.43 21.77 -11.34
N SER A 118 -4.59 22.41 -11.26
CA SER A 118 -5.78 21.87 -10.58
C SER A 118 -6.29 20.61 -11.27
N GLU A 119 -6.40 20.62 -12.60
CA GLU A 119 -6.82 19.46 -13.38
C GLU A 119 -5.83 18.30 -13.27
N LEU A 120 -4.52 18.57 -13.34
CA LEU A 120 -3.48 17.57 -13.12
C LEU A 120 -3.54 16.99 -11.70
N ALA A 121 -3.73 17.84 -10.68
CA ALA A 121 -3.85 17.39 -9.30
C ALA A 121 -5.06 16.46 -9.11
N LYS A 122 -6.23 16.82 -9.66
CA LYS A 122 -7.43 15.96 -9.64
C LYS A 122 -7.17 14.60 -10.29
N ARG A 123 -6.53 14.59 -11.46
CA ARG A 123 -6.18 13.34 -12.17
C ARG A 123 -5.24 12.46 -11.35
N TYR A 124 -4.15 13.03 -10.82
CA TYR A 124 -3.17 12.28 -10.03
C TYR A 124 -3.78 11.75 -8.74
N HIS A 125 -4.62 12.52 -8.08
CA HIS A 125 -5.36 12.07 -6.90
C HIS A 125 -6.30 10.91 -7.24
N GLY A 126 -7.05 11.00 -8.35
CA GLY A 126 -7.92 9.92 -8.80
C GLY A 126 -7.15 8.61 -9.05
N ILE A 127 -6.00 8.68 -9.71
CA ILE A 127 -5.14 7.51 -9.93
C ILE A 127 -4.63 6.94 -8.59
N GLN A 128 -4.18 7.80 -7.68
CA GLN A 128 -3.69 7.36 -6.36
C GLN A 128 -4.78 6.65 -5.55
N THR A 129 -6.01 7.16 -5.59
CA THR A 129 -7.17 6.53 -4.94
C THR A 129 -7.46 5.16 -5.55
N GLN A 130 -7.45 5.04 -6.88
CA GLN A 130 -7.62 3.76 -7.56
C GLN A 130 -6.52 2.76 -7.21
N LYS A 131 -5.25 3.19 -7.17
CA LYS A 131 -4.12 2.33 -6.73
C LYS A 131 -4.32 1.82 -5.31
N THR A 132 -4.70 2.69 -4.40
CA THR A 132 -4.94 2.36 -2.99
C THR A 132 -6.10 1.37 -2.85
N GLN A 133 -7.20 1.63 -3.55
CA GLN A 133 -8.35 0.73 -3.56
C GLN A 133 -7.99 -0.65 -4.13
N LEU A 134 -7.23 -0.68 -5.22
CA LEU A 134 -6.81 -1.92 -5.85
C LEU A 134 -5.86 -2.73 -4.96
N GLN A 135 -4.89 -2.07 -4.30
CA GLN A 135 -4.05 -2.70 -3.28
C GLN A 135 -4.89 -3.28 -2.14
N LYS A 136 -5.85 -2.51 -1.62
CA LYS A 136 -6.75 -2.93 -0.54
C LYS A 136 -7.52 -4.20 -0.93
N LEU A 137 -8.20 -4.19 -2.08
CA LEU A 137 -8.99 -5.33 -2.56
C LEU A 137 -8.12 -6.58 -2.74
N TYR A 138 -6.93 -6.42 -3.31
CA TYR A 138 -5.99 -7.55 -3.46
C TYR A 138 -5.61 -8.16 -2.11
N LEU A 139 -5.22 -7.31 -1.14
CA LEU A 139 -4.80 -7.75 0.19
C LEU A 139 -5.97 -8.36 0.99
N GLN A 140 -7.17 -7.81 0.86
CA GLN A 140 -8.37 -8.39 1.46
C GLN A 140 -8.63 -9.79 0.91
N GLY A 141 -8.59 -9.99 -0.42
CA GLY A 141 -8.71 -11.32 -1.00
C GLY A 141 -7.59 -12.27 -0.54
N TYR A 142 -6.36 -11.79 -0.41
CA TYR A 142 -5.23 -12.58 0.10
C TYR A 142 -5.48 -13.09 1.53
N VAL A 143 -5.99 -12.25 2.41
CA VAL A 143 -6.31 -12.64 3.80
C VAL A 143 -7.46 -13.64 3.86
N LEU A 144 -8.47 -13.47 3.00
CA LEU A 144 -9.65 -14.34 2.98
C LEU A 144 -9.36 -15.73 2.40
N TRP A 145 -8.40 -15.87 1.49
CA TRP A 145 -8.22 -17.05 0.65
C TRP A 145 -8.24 -18.39 1.39
N ASN A 146 -7.54 -18.50 2.53
CA ASN A 146 -7.40 -19.76 3.24
C ASN A 146 -8.69 -20.21 3.97
N THR A 147 -9.58 -19.28 4.30
CA THR A 147 -10.78 -19.55 5.13
C THR A 147 -12.08 -19.38 4.33
N TYR A 148 -12.08 -18.42 3.39
CA TYR A 148 -13.23 -17.97 2.62
C TYR A 148 -12.82 -17.76 1.15
N PRO A 149 -12.54 -18.85 0.40
CA PRO A 149 -11.97 -18.76 -0.94
C PRO A 149 -12.92 -18.14 -1.96
N LYS A 150 -14.24 -18.33 -1.82
CA LYS A 150 -15.25 -17.72 -2.71
C LYS A 150 -15.27 -16.20 -2.55
N GLU A 151 -15.24 -15.73 -1.32
CA GLU A 151 -15.22 -14.32 -0.94
C GLU A 151 -13.89 -13.67 -1.37
N ALA A 152 -12.77 -14.39 -1.20
CA ALA A 152 -11.48 -13.96 -1.72
C ALA A 152 -11.50 -13.72 -3.24
N CYS A 153 -12.11 -14.65 -3.97
CA CYS A 153 -12.30 -14.49 -5.42
C CYS A 153 -13.14 -13.26 -5.74
N GLN A 154 -14.24 -13.01 -5.02
CA GLN A 154 -15.05 -11.80 -5.23
C GLN A 154 -14.24 -10.51 -5.05
N GLU A 155 -13.37 -10.44 -4.04
CA GLU A 155 -12.50 -9.27 -3.84
C GLU A 155 -11.49 -9.09 -4.98
N TRP A 156 -10.90 -10.18 -5.48
CA TRP A 156 -10.04 -10.11 -6.66
C TRP A 156 -10.81 -9.75 -7.94
N ALA A 157 -12.05 -10.22 -8.12
CA ALA A 157 -12.92 -9.79 -9.21
C ALA A 157 -13.19 -8.28 -9.15
N LYS A 158 -13.46 -7.74 -7.95
CA LYS A 158 -13.62 -6.29 -7.75
C LYS A 158 -12.34 -5.53 -8.12
N ALA A 159 -11.17 -6.05 -7.76
CA ALA A 159 -9.90 -5.44 -8.15
C ALA A 159 -9.72 -5.37 -9.68
N LEU A 160 -10.19 -6.40 -10.40
CA LEU A 160 -10.14 -6.46 -11.87
C LEU A 160 -11.11 -5.52 -12.58
N MET A 161 -12.11 -4.96 -11.88
CA MET A 161 -12.99 -3.93 -12.43
C MET A 161 -12.34 -2.53 -12.47
N ILE A 162 -11.19 -2.34 -11.81
CA ILE A 162 -10.45 -1.07 -11.82
C ILE A 162 -9.61 -0.97 -13.09
N SER A 163 -9.56 0.22 -13.71
CA SER A 163 -8.94 0.45 -15.02
C SER A 163 -7.40 0.46 -15.03
N LEU A 164 -6.73 0.26 -13.90
CA LEU A 164 -5.27 0.34 -13.76
C LEU A 164 -4.57 -1.00 -14.07
N LYS A 165 -4.60 -1.42 -15.33
CA LYS A 165 -4.09 -2.75 -15.77
C LYS A 165 -2.58 -2.95 -15.59
N GLU A 166 -1.82 -1.87 -15.62
CA GLU A 166 -0.36 -1.89 -15.47
C GLU A 166 0.10 -1.96 -14.01
N ASP A 167 -0.81 -1.78 -13.05
CA ASP A 167 -0.46 -1.81 -11.63
C ASP A 167 -0.04 -3.23 -11.19
N PRO A 168 1.04 -3.38 -10.39
CA PRO A 168 1.49 -4.69 -9.92
C PRO A 168 0.42 -5.49 -9.18
N TYR A 169 -0.45 -4.83 -8.41
CA TYR A 169 -1.53 -5.50 -7.70
C TYR A 169 -2.65 -5.94 -8.64
N TYR A 170 -2.88 -5.24 -9.77
CA TYR A 170 -3.85 -5.66 -10.78
C TYR A 170 -3.38 -6.96 -11.41
N GLN A 171 -2.11 -7.02 -11.82
CA GLN A 171 -1.50 -8.22 -12.40
C GLN A 171 -1.52 -9.40 -11.41
N LYS A 172 -1.25 -9.14 -10.13
CA LYS A 172 -1.34 -10.16 -9.08
C LYS A 172 -2.77 -10.66 -8.89
N ALA A 173 -3.77 -9.77 -8.86
CA ALA A 173 -5.18 -10.15 -8.78
C ALA A 173 -5.59 -10.97 -10.00
N GLN A 174 -5.14 -10.57 -11.20
CA GLN A 174 -5.43 -11.28 -12.44
C GLN A 174 -4.84 -12.69 -12.45
N LYS A 175 -3.60 -12.85 -11.98
CA LYS A 175 -2.96 -14.16 -11.84
C LYS A 175 -3.74 -15.06 -10.88
N ARG A 176 -4.14 -14.52 -9.72
CA ARG A 176 -4.95 -15.24 -8.73
C ARG A 176 -6.31 -15.64 -9.28
N TRP A 177 -7.01 -14.72 -9.92
CA TRP A 177 -8.28 -14.99 -10.56
C TRP A 177 -8.18 -16.12 -11.60
N ASN A 178 -7.17 -16.06 -12.47
CA ASN A 178 -6.98 -17.04 -13.54
C ASN A 178 -6.52 -18.43 -13.07
N GLY A 179 -5.82 -18.52 -11.93
CA GLY A 179 -5.31 -19.77 -11.38
C GLY A 179 -6.26 -20.40 -10.36
N ASP A 180 -6.75 -19.59 -9.43
CA ASP A 180 -7.36 -20.05 -8.18
C ASP A 180 -8.90 -19.93 -8.22
N CYS A 181 -9.44 -18.97 -8.99
CA CYS A 181 -10.87 -18.63 -8.97
C CYS A 181 -11.72 -19.24 -10.08
N LYS A 182 -11.11 -19.90 -11.07
CA LYS A 182 -11.86 -20.48 -12.22
C LYS A 182 -12.86 -21.58 -11.83
N ASN A 183 -12.75 -22.11 -10.62
CA ASN A 183 -13.56 -23.23 -10.13
C ASN A 183 -14.65 -22.80 -9.12
N TYR A 184 -14.82 -21.49 -8.89
CA TYR A 184 -15.75 -20.93 -7.90
C TYR A 184 -16.87 -20.12 -8.51
#